data_AF-A0A1J4W388-F1
#
_entry.id   AF-A0A1J4W388-F1
#
_cell.length_a   1.000
_cell.length_b   1.000
_cell.length_c   1.000
_cell.angle_alpha   90.00
_cell.angle_beta   90.00
_cell.angle_gamma   90.00
#
_symmetry.space_group_name_H-M   'P 1'
#
loop_
_entity.id
_entity.type
_entity.pdbx_description
1 polymer ?
#
loop_
_entity_poly.entity_id
_entity_poly.type
_entity_poly.pdbx_seq_one_letter_code
_entity_poly.pdbx_strand_id
1 'polypeptide(L)'
;MGERLETLMRLVVGIISGVILYVWAYLIGVFIFINFIWTLISGKRIREIAELCEVWNTQKYMLVRYIQFLTNERPFPFNRLSKSISKFRK
;
A
#
# COMPACT_ATOMS: atom_id res chain seq x y z
N MET A 1 8.13 16.95 17.08
CA MET A 1 7.25 16.22 18.03
C MET A 1 8.14 15.35 18.91
N GLY A 2 7.83 15.22 20.19
CA GLY A 2 8.51 14.23 21.03
C GLY A 2 8.07 12.81 20.67
N GLU A 3 8.92 11.82 20.93
CA GLU A 3 8.68 10.41 20.55
C GLU A 3 7.38 9.83 21.13
N ARG A 4 7.02 10.27 22.35
CA ARG A 4 5.76 9.87 23.00
C ARG A 4 4.52 10.32 22.21
N LEU A 5 4.56 11.54 21.67
CA LEU A 5 3.44 12.09 20.92
C LEU A 5 3.36 11.45 19.53
N GLU A 6 4.50 11.19 18.87
CA GLU A 6 4.51 10.46 17.61
C GLU A 6 3.98 9.03 17.77
N THR A 7 4.29 8.36 18.89
CA THR A 7 3.75 7.03 19.20
C THR A 7 2.22 7.03 19.27
N LEU A 8 1.61 8.03 19.90
CA LEU A 8 0.15 8.19 19.93
C LEU A 8 -0.42 8.48 18.53
N MET A 9 0.28 9.30 17.73
CA MET A 9 -0.09 9.55 16.33
C MET A 9 -0.06 8.27 15.48
N ARG A 10 0.88 7.34 15.75
CA ARG A 10 0.94 6.05 15.04
C ARG A 10 -0.34 5.24 15.21
N LEU A 11 -0.98 5.29 16.39
CA LEU A 11 -2.25 4.60 16.61
C LEU A 11 -3.36 5.19 15.72
N VAL A 12 -3.50 6.51 15.71
CA VAL A 12 -4.53 7.22 14.91
C VAL A 12 -4.32 6.99 13.42
N VAL A 13 -3.09 7.19 12.94
CA VAL A 13 -2.72 6.97 11.54
C VAL A 13 -2.87 5.50 11.17
N GLY A 14 -2.48 4.58 12.05
CA GLY A 14 -2.62 3.14 11.86
C GLY A 14 -4.07 2.71 11.64
N ILE A 15 -5.00 3.24 12.43
CA ILE A 15 -6.43 2.98 12.28
C ILE A 15 -6.95 3.54 10.94
N ILE A 16 -6.71 4.83 10.67
CA ILE A 16 -7.29 5.50 9.49
C ILE A 16 -6.70 4.94 8.19
N SER A 17 -5.38 4.92 8.06
CA SER A 17 -4.70 4.38 6.88
C SER A 17 -4.92 2.87 6.75
N GLY A 18 -4.99 2.15 7.87
CA GLY A 18 -5.27 0.72 7.91
C GLY A 18 -6.65 0.38 7.34
N VAL A 19 -7.70 1.09 7.77
CA VAL A 19 -9.07 0.89 7.25
C VAL A 19 -9.13 1.19 5.75
N ILE A 20 -8.54 2.29 5.29
CA ILE A 20 -8.50 2.63 3.87
C ILE A 20 -7.82 1.53 3.05
N LEU A 21 -6.64 1.07 3.49
CA LEU A 21 -5.91 0.02 2.78
C LEU A 21 -6.60 -1.33 2.84
N TYR A 22 -7.32 -1.62 3.93
CA TYR A 22 -8.12 -2.83 4.07
C TYR A 22 -9.28 -2.85 3.07
N VAL A 23 -10.03 -1.76 2.95
CA VAL A 23 -11.10 -1.64 1.94
C VAL A 23 -10.52 -1.77 0.53
N TRP A 24 -9.39 -1.09 0.25
CA TRP A 24 -8.72 -1.20 -1.04
C TRP A 24 -8.20 -2.63 -1.33
N ALA A 25 -7.84 -3.40 -0.29
CA ALA A 25 -7.38 -4.78 -0.45
C ALA A 25 -8.44 -5.68 -1.11
N TYR A 26 -9.73 -5.48 -0.82
CA TYR A 26 -10.80 -6.24 -1.46
C TYR A 26 -10.84 -6.00 -2.97
N LEU A 27 -10.71 -4.74 -3.39
CA LEU A 27 -10.64 -4.39 -4.81
C LEU A 27 -9.41 -5.01 -5.49
N ILE A 28 -8.26 -4.95 -4.81
CA ILE A 28 -7.03 -5.61 -5.30
C ILE A 28 -7.23 -7.12 -5.43
N GLY A 29 -7.94 -7.77 -4.50
CA GLY A 29 -8.26 -9.20 -4.59
C GLY A 29 -9.04 -9.54 -5.87
N VAL A 30 -10.05 -8.75 -6.20
CA VAL A 30 -10.83 -8.91 -7.45
C VAL A 30 -9.92 -8.73 -8.68
N PHE A 31 -9.09 -7.69 -8.69
CA PHE A 31 -8.18 -7.43 -9.80
C PHE A 31 -7.13 -8.53 -9.99
N ILE A 32 -6.59 -9.09 -8.90
CA ILE A 32 -5.69 -10.24 -8.95
C ILE A 32 -6.39 -11.43 -9.60
N PHE A 33 -7.63 -11.73 -9.20
CA PHE A 33 -8.39 -12.83 -9.77
C PHE A 33 -8.63 -12.64 -11.28
N ILE A 34 -9.07 -11.46 -11.71
CA ILE A 34 -9.25 -11.12 -13.13
C ILE A 34 -7.94 -11.27 -13.90
N ASN A 35 -6.84 -10.70 -13.38
CA ASN A 35 -5.54 -10.74 -14.04
C ASN A 35 -5.00 -12.16 -14.12
N PHE A 36 -5.26 -13.00 -13.12
CA PHE A 36 -4.90 -14.41 -13.10
C PHE A 36 -5.60 -15.18 -14.22
N ILE A 37 -6.93 -15.10 -14.30
CA ILE A 37 -7.71 -15.77 -15.35
C ILE A 37 -7.30 -15.27 -16.74
N TRP A 38 -7.13 -13.95 -16.90
CA TRP A 38 -6.69 -13.36 -18.16
C TRP A 38 -5.29 -13.83 -18.58
N THR A 39 -4.36 -13.91 -17.63
CA THR A 39 -2.99 -14.37 -17.90
C THR A 39 -2.98 -15.84 -18.32
N LEU A 40 -3.82 -16.70 -17.72
CA LEU A 40 -3.94 -18.10 -18.12
C LEU A 40 -4.40 -18.26 -19.57
N ILE A 41 -5.33 -17.43 -20.02
CA ILE A 41 -5.90 -17.54 -21.38
C ILE A 41 -5.00 -16.86 -22.42
N SER A 42 -4.52 -15.65 -22.14
CA SER A 42 -3.80 -14.83 -23.12
C SER A 42 -2.28 -14.99 -23.08
N GLY A 43 -1.73 -15.65 -22.05
CA GLY A 43 -0.30 -15.73 -21.78
C GLY A 43 0.34 -14.38 -21.40
N LYS A 44 -0.45 -13.31 -21.25
CA LYS A 44 0.02 -11.96 -20.94
C LYS A 44 -0.77 -11.39 -19.76
N ARG A 45 -0.06 -10.77 -18.82
CA ARG A 45 -0.70 -10.01 -17.74
C ARG A 45 -1.24 -8.67 -18.23
N ILE A 46 -2.31 -8.21 -17.61
CA ILE A 46 -2.82 -6.84 -17.71
C ILE A 46 -1.88 -5.94 -16.90
N ARG A 47 -1.19 -5.02 -17.59
CA ARG A 47 -0.13 -4.19 -16.99
C ARG A 47 -0.70 -3.18 -15.99
N GLU A 48 -1.83 -2.59 -16.33
CA GLU A 48 -2.54 -1.58 -15.54
C GLU A 48 -2.96 -2.15 -14.18
N ILE A 49 -3.47 -3.38 -14.17
CA ILE A 49 -3.80 -4.08 -12.91
C ILE A 49 -2.53 -4.34 -12.10
N ALA A 50 -1.46 -4.80 -12.74
CA ALA A 50 -0.20 -5.04 -12.04
C ALA A 50 0.36 -3.75 -11.40
N GLU A 51 0.26 -2.61 -12.10
CA GLU A 51 0.65 -1.30 -11.59
C GLU A 51 -0.23 -0.85 -10.42
N LEU A 52 -1.54 -1.07 -10.47
CA LEU A 52 -2.45 -0.80 -9.34
C LEU A 52 -2.11 -1.65 -8.11
N CYS A 53 -1.82 -2.94 -8.31
CA CYS A 53 -1.35 -3.82 -7.25
C CYS A 53 -0.03 -3.33 -6.65
N GLU A 54 0.88 -2.79 -7.47
CA GLU A 54 2.14 -2.21 -7.00
C GLU A 54 1.91 -0.97 -6.13
N VAL A 55 1.00 -0.08 -6.53
CA VAL A 55 0.65 1.11 -5.72
C VAL A 55 0.10 0.68 -4.37
N TRP A 56 -0.82 -0.27 -4.33
CA TRP A 56 -1.39 -0.76 -3.06
C TRP A 56 -0.33 -1.41 -2.18
N ASN A 57 0.53 -2.27 -2.74
CA ASN A 57 1.65 -2.88 -2.01
C ASN A 57 2.62 -1.82 -1.46
N THR A 58 2.88 -0.78 -2.24
CA THR A 58 3.71 0.34 -1.81
C THR A 58 3.11 1.04 -0.60
N GLN A 59 1.82 1.34 -0.62
CA GLN A 59 1.15 1.98 0.51
C GLN A 59 1.11 1.08 1.75
N LYS A 60 0.82 -0.21 1.58
CA LYS A 60 0.85 -1.18 2.68
C LYS A 60 2.23 -1.23 3.34
N TYR A 61 3.29 -1.28 2.55
CA TYR A 61 4.65 -1.28 3.08
C TYR A 61 5.01 0.01 3.82
N MET A 62 4.62 1.19 3.29
CA MET A 62 4.83 2.47 3.97
C MET A 62 4.10 2.53 5.32
N LEU A 63 2.85 2.05 5.38
CA LEU A 63 2.10 1.95 6.62
C LEU A 63 2.81 1.06 7.64
N VAL A 64 3.28 -0.13 7.22
CA VAL A 64 3.98 -1.06 8.10
C VAL A 64 5.28 -0.44 8.62
N ARG A 65 6.09 0.18 7.76
CA ARG A 65 7.31 0.89 8.20
C ARG A 65 7.03 1.96 9.23
N TYR A 66 5.97 2.73 9.01
CA TYR A 66 5.55 3.75 9.97
C TYR A 66 5.10 3.11 11.28
N ILE A 67 4.22 2.11 11.30
CA ILE A 67 3.76 1.50 12.56
C ILE A 67 4.90 0.80 13.32
N GLN A 68 5.87 0.21 12.61
CA GLN A 68 7.02 -0.49 13.19
C GLN A 68 8.18 0.43 13.59
N PHE A 69 7.95 1.75 13.66
CA PHE A 69 8.97 2.73 14.10
C PHE A 69 10.21 2.80 13.19
N LEU A 70 10.14 2.28 11.95
CA LEU A 70 11.23 2.32 10.98
C LEU A 70 11.35 3.68 10.28
N THR A 71 10.33 4.52 10.38
CA THR A 71 10.29 5.88 9.83
C THR A 71 9.23 6.72 10.55
N ASN A 72 9.41 8.05 10.52
CA ASN A 72 8.41 9.04 10.94
C ASN A 72 7.62 9.62 9.76
N GLU A 73 7.91 9.19 8.53
CA GLU A 73 7.12 9.55 7.35
C GLU A 73 5.75 8.87 7.40
N ARG A 74 4.69 9.69 7.44
CA ARG A 74 3.32 9.20 7.51
C ARG A 74 2.86 8.64 6.15
N PRO A 75 2.07 7.56 6.14
CA PRO A 75 1.46 7.03 4.92
C PRO A 75 0.25 7.86 4.46
N PHE A 76 -0.27 7.57 3.26
CA PHE A 76 -1.55 8.10 2.80
C PHE A 76 -2.67 7.75 3.81
N PRO A 77 -3.62 8.65 4.11
CA PRO A 77 -3.88 9.94 3.46
C PRO A 77 -3.13 11.14 4.07
N PHE A 78 -2.29 10.92 5.08
CA PHE A 78 -1.60 12.01 5.79
C PHE A 78 -0.38 12.55 5.06
N ASN A 79 0.03 11.88 3.98
CA ASN A 79 1.08 12.31 3.08
C ASN A 79 0.74 11.91 1.63
N ARG A 80 1.57 12.34 0.68
CA ARG A 80 1.41 12.04 -0.74
C ARG A 80 1.41 10.53 -0.99
N LEU A 81 0.59 10.10 -1.94
CA LEU A 81 0.50 8.71 -2.37
C LEU A 81 1.77 8.28 -3.10
N SER A 82 2.67 7.58 -2.40
CA SER A 82 3.81 6.87 -3.00
C SER A 82 3.33 5.78 -3.97
N LYS A 83 3.74 5.85 -5.24
CA LYS A 83 3.18 4.97 -6.28
C LYS A 83 4.01 3.74 -6.61
N SER A 84 5.29 3.68 -6.22
CA SER A 84 6.16 2.57 -6.60
C SER A 84 7.34 2.43 -5.65
N ILE A 85 7.46 1.23 -5.05
CA ILE A 85 8.68 0.77 -4.38
C ILE A 85 9.64 0.10 -5.36
N SER A 86 9.14 -0.50 -6.45
CA SER A 86 10.00 -1.24 -7.38
C SER A 86 11.08 -0.35 -8.02
N LYS A 87 10.83 0.96 -8.14
CA LYS A 87 11.82 1.95 -8.58
C LYS A 87 13.06 2.07 -7.68
N PHE A 88 13.02 1.56 -6.44
CA PHE A 88 14.18 1.49 -5.55
C PHE A 88 15.01 0.21 -5.72
N ARG A 89 14.55 -0.74 -6.54
CA ARG A 89 15.34 -1.91 -6.98
C ARG A 89 15.96 -1.59 -8.34
N LYS A 90 17.05 -0.81 -8.34
CA LYS A 90 17.99 -0.73 -9.47
C LYS A 90 19.22 -1.56 -9.15
#